data_AF-A0A9R1GU99-F1
#
_entry.id   AF-A0A9R1GU99-F1
#
_cell.length_a   1.000
_cell.length_b   1.000
_cell.length_c   1.000
_cell.angle_alpha   90.00
_cell.angle_beta   90.00
_cell.angle_gamma   90.00
#
_symmetry.space_group_name_H-M   'P 1'
#
loop_
_entity.id
_entity.type
_entity.pdbx_description
1 polymer ?
#
loop_
_entity_poly.entity_id
_entity_poly.type
_entity_poly.pdbx_seq_one_letter_code
_entity_poly.pdbx_strand_id
1 'polypeptide(L)'
;MDCCICGPMAAIYRPPRNTICSPCYEGSKAIIAFLNDGDHAAGDGQGDRGLVTPRGLIKHSDSSTKQGMREAWEQMKEMRDREEAANQRAGFLEQGFGAAWMEGAHTDILVKPGNGPPIPAHKAILAARSEVFHHMLCSDECKAAPAGGCVSLPELAHDELSLFLAFLYTGTLDAAASATATSASERRLHALLVAADKYDVPFLGRACEARLAAAMDPANALRTLEVADRVSSGGALKERAMGTVVEHAEQVVFSEEYHDFAVRNAGLCVEITRALLAKAAGAKKA
;
A
#
# COMPACT_ATOMS: atom_id res chain seq x y z
N MET A 1 -8.14 -42.70 -27.85
CA MET A 1 -7.68 -42.47 -26.46
C MET A 1 -8.03 -41.04 -26.12
N ASP A 2 -9.06 -40.83 -25.31
CA ASP A 2 -9.53 -39.47 -24.97
C ASP A 2 -8.57 -38.88 -23.93
N CYS A 3 -7.78 -37.89 -24.33
CA CYS A 3 -6.87 -37.21 -23.42
C CYS A 3 -7.66 -36.29 -22.50
N CYS A 4 -7.35 -36.34 -21.21
CA CYS A 4 -7.96 -35.42 -20.26
C CYS A 4 -7.56 -33.93 -20.45
N ILE A 5 -6.52 -33.64 -21.24
CA ILE A 5 -6.02 -32.27 -21.45
C ILE A 5 -6.50 -31.71 -22.80
N CYS A 6 -6.41 -32.47 -23.89
CA CYS A 6 -6.74 -31.99 -25.23
C CYS A 6 -8.02 -32.60 -25.84
N GLY A 7 -8.79 -33.38 -25.07
CA GLY A 7 -10.04 -33.98 -25.54
C GLY A 7 -11.20 -32.97 -25.60
N PRO A 8 -12.08 -33.03 -26.62
CA PRO A 8 -13.15 -32.06 -26.84
C PRO A 8 -14.36 -32.19 -25.90
N MET A 9 -14.41 -33.22 -25.06
CA MET A 9 -15.51 -33.46 -24.11
C MET A 9 -15.35 -32.59 -22.86
N ALA A 10 -16.37 -31.78 -22.56
CA ALA A 10 -16.49 -30.99 -21.33
C ALA A 10 -16.28 -31.86 -20.08
N ALA A 11 -15.64 -31.28 -19.05
CA ALA A 11 -15.17 -31.96 -17.84
C ALA A 11 -16.24 -32.76 -17.05
N ILE A 12 -17.51 -32.58 -17.38
CA ILE A 12 -18.67 -33.13 -16.65
C ILE A 12 -18.97 -34.59 -17.05
N TYR A 13 -18.49 -35.08 -18.20
CA TYR A 13 -18.81 -36.44 -18.71
C TYR A 13 -17.61 -37.40 -18.77
N ARG A 14 -16.59 -37.26 -17.90
CA ARG A 14 -15.43 -38.16 -17.94
C ARG A 14 -15.54 -39.34 -16.98
N PRO A 15 -15.46 -40.60 -17.48
CA PRO A 15 -15.15 -41.77 -16.66
C PRO A 15 -13.75 -41.63 -16.03
N PRO A 16 -13.38 -42.40 -14.99
CA PRO A 16 -12.20 -42.18 -14.13
C PRO A 16 -10.84 -42.47 -14.78
N ARG A 17 -10.73 -42.43 -16.11
CA ARG A 17 -9.48 -42.71 -16.83
C ARG A 17 -8.66 -41.42 -16.94
N ASN A 18 -7.68 -41.27 -16.04
CA ASN A 18 -6.62 -40.24 -16.08
C ASN A 18 -5.59 -40.50 -17.20
N THR A 19 -6.05 -40.82 -18.41
CA THR A 19 -5.14 -41.13 -19.52
C THR A 19 -4.72 -39.82 -20.19
N ILE A 20 -3.48 -39.40 -19.96
CA ILE A 20 -2.85 -38.30 -20.70
C ILE A 20 -2.33 -38.89 -22.03
N CYS A 21 -2.61 -38.25 -23.17
CA CYS A 21 -2.03 -38.70 -24.43
C CYS A 21 -0.53 -38.40 -24.45
N SER A 22 0.23 -39.19 -25.21
CA SER A 22 1.67 -39.00 -25.35
C SER A 22 2.06 -37.55 -25.69
N PRO A 23 1.36 -36.82 -26.60
CA PRO A 23 1.65 -35.41 -26.85
C PRO A 23 1.49 -34.49 -25.63
N CYS A 24 0.43 -34.64 -24.83
CA CYS A 24 0.22 -33.81 -23.63
C CYS A 24 1.21 -34.17 -22.52
N TYR A 25 1.60 -35.44 -22.41
CA TYR A 25 2.61 -35.88 -21.45
C TYR A 25 4.02 -35.40 -21.83
N GLU A 26 4.38 -35.44 -23.10
CA GLU A 26 5.65 -34.89 -23.59
C GLU A 26 5.65 -33.34 -23.52
N GLY A 27 4.50 -32.71 -23.75
CA GLY A 27 4.33 -31.27 -23.56
C GLY A 27 4.53 -30.83 -22.11
N SER A 28 3.95 -31.54 -21.13
CA SER A 28 4.14 -31.22 -19.72
C SER A 28 5.58 -31.47 -19.25
N LYS A 29 6.23 -32.55 -19.72
CA LYS A 29 7.66 -32.79 -19.49
C LYS A 29 8.53 -31.66 -20.04
N ALA A 30 8.25 -31.18 -21.24
CA ALA A 30 9.00 -30.08 -21.85
C ALA A 30 8.86 -28.77 -21.06
N ILE A 31 7.68 -28.49 -20.51
CA ILE A 31 7.44 -27.33 -19.64
C ILE A 31 8.17 -27.49 -18.31
N ILE A 32 8.07 -28.66 -17.66
CA ILE A 32 8.76 -28.93 -16.39
C ILE A 32 10.29 -28.87 -16.57
N ALA A 33 10.82 -29.48 -17.62
CA ALA A 33 12.25 -29.41 -17.94
C ALA A 33 12.71 -27.97 -18.19
N PHE A 34 11.91 -27.17 -18.92
CA PHE A 34 12.20 -25.76 -19.13
C PHE A 34 12.22 -24.94 -17.83
N LEU A 35 11.28 -25.19 -16.91
CA LEU A 35 11.26 -24.55 -15.60
C LEU A 35 12.48 -24.95 -14.75
N ASN A 36 12.86 -26.23 -14.78
CA ASN A 36 14.00 -26.74 -14.01
C ASN A 36 15.36 -26.31 -14.61
N ASP A 37 15.50 -26.20 -15.93
CA ASP A 37 16.71 -25.71 -16.59
C ASP A 37 17.00 -24.24 -16.24
N GLY A 38 15.94 -23.45 -15.98
CA GLY A 38 16.06 -22.09 -15.48
C GLY A 38 16.66 -21.99 -14.07
N ASP A 39 16.38 -22.98 -13.22
CA ASP A 39 16.92 -23.05 -11.86
C ASP A 39 18.35 -23.63 -11.81
N HIS A 40 18.73 -24.47 -12.79
CA HIS A 40 20.04 -25.14 -12.85
C HIS A 40 21.12 -24.39 -13.65
N ALA A 41 20.80 -23.33 -14.40
CA ALA A 41 21.81 -22.47 -15.05
C ALA A 41 22.63 -21.60 -14.06
N ALA A 42 22.55 -21.89 -12.76
CA ALA A 42 23.39 -21.33 -11.70
C ALA A 42 24.47 -22.32 -11.20
N GLY A 43 24.66 -23.49 -11.83
CA GLY A 43 25.66 -24.47 -11.39
C GLY A 43 26.23 -25.31 -12.52
N ASP A 44 27.43 -24.91 -12.96
CA ASP A 44 28.48 -25.73 -13.56
C ASP A 44 28.28 -26.40 -14.93
N GLY A 45 29.40 -26.43 -15.66
CA GLY A 45 29.48 -26.84 -17.04
C GLY A 45 29.46 -28.36 -17.24
N GLN A 46 29.18 -28.69 -18.51
CA GLN A 46 29.67 -29.85 -19.25
C GLN A 46 29.05 -31.22 -18.89
N GLY A 47 28.26 -31.74 -19.83
CA GLY A 47 27.84 -33.14 -19.81
C GLY A 47 26.97 -33.52 -21.01
N ASP A 48 27.63 -33.94 -22.09
CA ASP A 48 27.03 -34.67 -23.21
C ASP A 48 26.30 -35.93 -22.71
N ARG A 49 25.06 -36.17 -23.22
CA ARG A 49 24.50 -37.52 -23.42
C ARG A 49 23.19 -37.50 -24.23
N GLY A 50 23.32 -37.83 -25.52
CA GLY A 50 22.52 -38.88 -26.18
C GLY A 50 21.06 -38.58 -26.50
N LEU A 51 20.82 -37.86 -27.61
CA LEU A 51 19.49 -37.72 -28.22
C LEU A 51 19.15 -38.97 -29.05
N VAL A 52 18.43 -39.93 -28.48
CA VAL A 52 17.76 -40.98 -29.25
C VAL A 52 16.50 -40.37 -29.86
N THR A 53 16.49 -40.17 -31.17
CA THR A 53 15.30 -39.71 -31.92
C THR A 53 14.43 -40.90 -32.36
N PRO A 54 13.17 -41.02 -31.92
CA PRO A 54 12.19 -41.84 -32.62
C PRO A 54 11.62 -41.06 -33.80
N ARG A 55 11.70 -41.68 -34.98
CA ARG A 55 11.09 -41.22 -36.23
C ARG A 55 9.60 -40.98 -36.06
N GLY A 56 9.12 -39.85 -36.57
CA GLY A 56 7.72 -39.64 -36.92
C GLY A 56 6.92 -38.86 -35.89
N LEU A 57 7.16 -37.54 -35.79
CA LEU A 57 6.18 -36.55 -35.34
C LEU A 57 6.61 -35.22 -35.95
N ILE A 58 5.68 -34.58 -36.67
CA ILE A 58 5.88 -33.26 -37.26
C ILE A 58 6.20 -32.29 -36.12
N LYS A 59 7.46 -31.83 -36.04
CA LYS A 59 7.90 -30.77 -35.14
C LYS A 59 7.30 -29.44 -35.63
N HIS A 60 6.05 -29.18 -35.32
CA HIS A 60 5.60 -27.80 -35.15
C HIS A 60 5.81 -27.41 -33.68
N SER A 61 7.06 -27.44 -33.22
CA SER A 61 7.45 -26.61 -32.08
C SER A 61 8.03 -25.36 -32.71
N ASP A 62 7.19 -24.35 -32.89
CA ASP A 62 7.62 -23.07 -33.44
C ASP A 62 8.73 -22.52 -32.54
N SER A 63 9.93 -22.29 -33.08
CA SER A 63 11.08 -21.83 -32.28
C SER A 63 10.77 -20.48 -31.64
N SER A 64 9.89 -19.70 -32.27
CA SER A 64 9.37 -18.41 -31.77
C SER A 64 8.64 -18.56 -30.43
N THR A 65 7.89 -19.65 -30.20
CA THR A 65 7.13 -19.84 -28.95
C THR A 65 8.03 -20.23 -27.77
N LYS A 66 9.08 -21.03 -28.04
CA LYS A 66 10.09 -21.38 -27.02
C LYS A 66 10.96 -20.16 -26.66
N GLN A 67 11.27 -19.33 -27.65
CA GLN A 67 11.98 -18.08 -27.44
C GLN A 67 11.14 -17.09 -26.63
N GLY A 68 9.86 -16.90 -26.96
CA GLY A 68 8.96 -16.01 -26.20
C GLY A 68 8.74 -16.44 -24.75
N MET A 69 8.64 -17.74 -24.45
CA MET A 69 8.55 -18.23 -23.06
C MET A 69 9.84 -18.02 -22.27
N ARG A 70 11.02 -18.16 -22.92
CA ARG A 70 12.32 -17.87 -22.30
C ARG A 70 12.46 -16.39 -21.97
N GLU A 71 12.15 -15.52 -22.92
CA GLU A 71 12.19 -14.07 -22.74
C GLU A 71 11.25 -13.62 -21.62
N ALA A 72 10.03 -14.17 -21.55
CA ALA A 72 9.08 -13.86 -20.47
C ALA A 72 9.58 -14.34 -19.09
N TRP A 73 10.21 -15.52 -19.01
CA TRP A 73 10.77 -16.03 -17.76
C TRP A 73 11.98 -15.23 -17.29
N GLU A 74 12.87 -14.83 -18.20
CA GLU A 74 14.00 -13.95 -17.90
C GLU A 74 13.53 -12.58 -17.38
N GLN A 75 12.48 -11.99 -17.98
CA GLN A 75 11.87 -10.75 -17.50
C GLN A 75 11.27 -10.90 -16.09
N MET A 76 10.58 -12.01 -15.80
CA MET A 76 10.06 -12.27 -14.44
C MET A 76 11.17 -12.42 -13.41
N LYS A 77 12.24 -13.15 -13.74
CA LYS A 77 13.42 -13.28 -12.89
C LYS A 77 14.05 -11.92 -12.61
N GLU A 78 14.24 -11.12 -13.65
CA GLU A 78 14.82 -9.78 -13.52
C GLU A 78 13.93 -8.85 -12.65
N MET A 79 12.61 -8.94 -12.78
CA MET A 79 11.66 -8.22 -11.91
C MET A 79 11.78 -8.65 -10.45
N ARG A 80 11.85 -9.96 -10.19
CA ARG A 80 12.02 -10.51 -8.84
C ARG A 80 13.34 -10.07 -8.21
N ASP A 81 14.44 -10.16 -8.96
CA ASP A 81 15.76 -9.79 -8.47
C ASP A 81 15.81 -8.27 -8.17
N ARG A 82 15.12 -7.44 -8.96
CA ARG A 82 14.95 -6.00 -8.68
C ARG A 82 14.13 -5.73 -7.42
N GLU A 83 13.02 -6.44 -7.24
CA GLU A 83 12.17 -6.34 -6.06
C GLU A 83 12.95 -6.73 -4.81
N GLU A 84 13.68 -7.84 -4.85
CA GLU A 84 14.52 -8.29 -3.74
C GLU A 84 15.60 -7.25 -3.39
N ALA A 85 16.30 -6.72 -4.40
CA ALA A 85 17.29 -5.66 -4.17
C ALA A 85 16.67 -4.35 -3.64
N ALA A 86 15.43 -4.03 -4.00
CA ALA A 86 14.70 -2.90 -3.44
C ALA A 86 14.32 -3.16 -1.98
N ASN A 87 13.83 -4.36 -1.66
CA ASN A 87 13.46 -4.78 -0.30
C ASN A 87 14.68 -4.84 0.63
N GLN A 88 15.82 -5.33 0.16
CA GLN A 88 17.07 -5.33 0.92
C GLN A 88 17.53 -3.90 1.23
N ARG A 89 17.45 -2.98 0.26
CA ARG A 89 17.78 -1.56 0.48
C ARG A 89 16.81 -0.88 1.43
N ALA A 90 15.51 -1.15 1.31
CA ALA A 90 14.49 -0.66 2.23
C ALA A 90 14.77 -1.16 3.66
N GLY A 91 15.02 -2.45 3.82
CA GLY A 91 15.35 -3.06 5.12
C GLY A 91 16.60 -2.48 5.76
N PHE A 92 17.66 -2.21 4.99
CA PHE A 92 18.87 -1.55 5.50
C PHE A 92 18.59 -0.16 6.08
N LEU A 93 17.79 0.66 5.37
CA LEU A 93 17.44 2.01 5.81
C LEU A 93 16.49 1.99 7.01
N GLU A 94 15.47 1.13 6.96
CA GLU A 94 14.47 1.00 8.01
C GLU A 94 15.09 0.53 9.33
N GLN A 95 15.97 -0.48 9.30
CA GLN A 95 16.60 -1.02 10.51
C GLN A 95 17.56 -0.02 11.14
N GLY A 96 18.38 0.66 10.34
CA GLY A 96 19.38 1.62 10.84
C GLY A 96 18.73 2.81 11.54
N PHE A 97 17.80 3.50 10.85
CA PHE A 97 17.10 4.64 11.45
C PHE A 97 16.09 4.18 12.51
N GLY A 98 15.43 3.04 12.33
CA GLY A 98 14.54 2.45 13.32
C GLY A 98 15.24 2.19 14.66
N ALA A 99 16.47 1.67 14.65
CA ALA A 99 17.27 1.50 15.87
C ALA A 99 17.57 2.85 16.54
N ALA A 100 17.98 3.87 15.77
CA ALA A 100 18.23 5.21 16.30
C ALA A 100 16.98 5.85 16.93
N TRP A 101 15.79 5.57 16.38
CA TRP A 101 14.51 5.99 16.96
C TRP A 101 14.24 5.30 18.30
N MET A 102 14.38 3.97 18.35
CA MET A 102 14.07 3.17 19.55
C MET A 102 15.05 3.41 20.70
N GLU A 103 16.33 3.60 20.40
CA GLU A 103 17.37 3.81 21.40
C GLU A 103 17.47 5.27 21.86
N GLY A 104 17.02 6.23 21.04
CA GLY A 104 17.10 7.66 21.34
C GLY A 104 18.53 8.20 21.45
N ALA A 105 19.51 7.48 20.93
CA ALA A 105 20.93 7.85 20.98
C ALA A 105 21.21 9.06 20.05
N HIS A 106 22.03 10.00 20.53
CA HIS A 106 22.47 11.18 19.77
C HIS A 106 21.37 12.16 19.33
N THR A 107 20.22 12.16 20.02
CA THR A 107 19.15 13.12 19.79
C THR A 107 19.59 14.56 20.11
N ASP A 108 19.18 15.51 19.26
CA ASP A 108 19.64 16.90 19.28
C ASP A 108 18.49 17.92 19.24
N ILE A 109 17.24 17.45 19.31
CA ILE A 109 16.03 18.27 19.39
C ILE A 109 14.93 17.56 20.19
N LEU A 110 14.09 18.34 20.88
CA LEU A 110 12.87 17.87 21.52
C LEU A 110 11.63 18.29 20.72
N VAL A 111 10.71 17.36 20.47
CA VAL A 111 9.44 17.62 19.78
C VAL A 111 8.31 17.59 20.81
N LYS A 112 7.66 18.73 21.04
CA LYS A 112 6.58 18.90 22.02
C LYS A 112 5.22 18.60 21.39
N PRO A 113 4.49 17.56 21.85
CA PRO A 113 3.10 17.33 21.44
C PRO A 113 2.15 18.37 22.06
N GLY A 114 0.88 18.37 21.62
CA GLY A 114 -0.18 19.16 22.24
C GLY A 114 -0.53 18.70 23.66
N ASN A 115 -0.35 17.41 23.94
CA ASN A 115 -0.49 16.84 25.28
C ASN A 115 0.58 15.76 25.52
N GLY A 116 0.98 15.59 26.79
CA GLY A 116 2.00 14.62 27.19
C GLY A 116 3.45 15.14 27.09
N PRO A 117 4.43 14.27 27.36
CA PRO A 117 5.84 14.67 27.42
C PRO A 117 6.44 14.91 26.02
N PRO A 118 7.47 15.77 25.91
CA PRO A 118 8.24 15.94 24.67
C PRO A 118 8.98 14.66 24.28
N ILE A 119 9.16 14.46 22.97
CA ILE A 119 9.86 13.29 22.41
C ILE A 119 11.22 13.74 21.83
N PRO A 120 12.35 13.13 22.24
CA PRO A 120 13.64 13.44 21.65
C PRO A 120 13.75 12.89 20.21
N ALA A 121 14.37 13.65 19.32
CA ALA A 121 14.50 13.33 17.89
C ALA A 121 15.81 13.86 17.28
N HIS A 122 15.99 13.65 15.97
CA HIS A 122 17.15 14.11 15.20
C HIS A 122 16.76 15.16 14.17
N LYS A 123 17.35 16.37 14.25
CA LYS A 123 17.11 17.46 13.29
C LYS A 123 17.35 17.03 11.85
N ALA A 124 18.46 16.33 11.60
CA ALA A 124 18.83 15.87 10.27
C ALA A 124 17.77 14.96 9.64
N ILE A 125 17.15 14.07 10.44
CA ILE A 125 16.11 13.17 9.95
C ILE A 125 14.82 13.95 9.69
N LEU A 126 14.40 14.81 10.61
CA LEU A 126 13.20 15.62 10.43
C LEU A 126 13.29 16.51 9.18
N ALA A 127 14.41 17.22 9.02
CA ALA A 127 14.66 18.08 7.86
C ALA A 127 14.75 17.29 6.54
N ALA A 128 15.33 16.09 6.54
CA ALA A 128 15.43 15.27 5.32
C ALA A 128 14.08 14.67 4.86
N ARG A 129 13.08 14.62 5.73
CA ARG A 129 11.80 13.93 5.50
C ARG A 129 10.61 14.86 5.33
N SER A 130 10.81 16.15 5.57
CA SER A 130 9.77 17.19 5.53
C SER A 130 10.42 18.53 5.20
N GLU A 131 10.02 19.11 4.07
CA GLU A 131 10.46 20.45 3.66
C GLU A 131 10.05 21.52 4.69
N VAL A 132 8.90 21.33 5.34
CA VAL A 132 8.42 22.20 6.42
C VAL A 132 9.38 22.16 7.61
N PHE A 133 9.82 20.97 8.04
CA PHE A 133 10.84 20.88 9.09
C PHE A 133 12.19 21.40 8.63
N HIS A 134 12.58 21.17 7.38
CA HIS A 134 13.83 21.71 6.83
C HIS A 134 13.87 23.24 6.99
N HIS A 135 12.83 23.94 6.50
CA HIS A 135 12.75 25.38 6.62
C HIS A 135 12.63 25.87 8.07
N MET A 136 11.84 25.19 8.89
CA MET A 136 11.66 25.53 10.30
C MET A 136 13.01 25.48 11.04
N LEU A 137 13.76 24.39 10.87
CA LEU A 137 15.02 24.16 11.56
C LEU A 137 16.16 25.02 11.01
N CYS A 138 16.22 25.27 9.71
CA CYS A 138 17.22 26.19 9.14
C CYS A 138 17.01 27.65 9.59
N SER A 139 15.76 28.07 9.81
CA SER A 139 15.47 29.43 10.27
C SER A 139 15.88 29.68 11.73
N ASP A 140 15.87 28.62 12.55
CA ASP A 140 16.29 28.64 13.95
C ASP A 140 17.81 28.65 14.13
N GLU A 141 18.59 28.27 13.11
CA GLU A 141 20.05 28.39 13.14
C GLU A 141 20.52 29.86 12.96
N CYS A 142 19.69 30.70 12.33
CA CYS A 142 19.98 32.12 12.08
C CYS A 142 19.56 33.05 13.23
N LYS A 143 18.68 32.62 14.13
CA LYS A 143 18.24 33.39 15.29
C LYS A 143 18.84 32.73 16.53
N ALA A 144 19.71 33.44 17.25
CA ALA A 144 20.39 32.98 18.46
C ALA A 144 19.53 31.96 19.24
N ALA A 145 20.03 30.72 19.30
CA ALA A 145 19.31 29.55 19.76
C ALA A 145 18.38 29.87 20.94
N PRO A 146 17.05 29.60 20.85
CA PRO A 146 16.25 29.56 22.05
C PRO A 146 16.88 28.48 22.93
N ALA A 147 17.22 28.85 24.16
CA ALA A 147 17.77 27.92 25.13
C ALA A 147 16.88 26.67 25.22
N GLY A 148 17.37 25.53 24.68
CA GLY A 148 16.68 24.24 24.69
C GLY A 148 15.95 23.87 23.40
N GLY A 149 16.70 23.69 22.30
CA GLY A 149 16.24 23.32 20.95
C GLY A 149 15.01 22.42 20.92
N CYS A 150 13.85 23.03 20.71
CA CYS A 150 12.57 22.36 20.80
C CYS A 150 11.58 22.92 19.78
N VAL A 151 10.91 22.02 19.07
CA VAL A 151 9.81 22.31 18.14
C VAL A 151 8.50 21.82 18.73
N SER A 152 7.38 22.52 18.48
CA SER A 152 6.06 22.13 19.00
C SER A 152 5.09 21.78 17.88
N LEU A 153 4.42 20.63 18.04
CA LEU A 153 3.37 20.08 17.19
C LEU A 153 2.07 19.95 18.01
N PRO A 154 1.37 21.06 18.30
CA PRO A 154 0.26 21.09 19.24
C PRO A 154 -0.98 20.30 18.77
N GLU A 155 -1.10 20.02 17.47
CA GLU A 155 -2.22 19.28 16.89
C GLU A 155 -2.13 17.75 17.09
N LEU A 156 -0.96 17.22 17.49
CA LEU A 156 -0.78 15.80 17.74
C LEU A 156 -0.69 15.52 19.24
N ALA A 157 -1.45 14.54 19.70
CA ALA A 157 -1.25 13.93 21.01
C ALA A 157 0.09 13.18 21.07
N HIS A 158 0.62 12.89 22.26
CA HIS A 158 1.89 12.18 22.41
C HIS A 158 1.97 10.88 21.59
N ASP A 159 0.92 10.05 21.64
CA ASP A 159 0.86 8.78 20.89
C ASP A 159 0.87 9.01 19.36
N GLU A 160 0.14 10.01 18.89
CA GLU A 160 0.03 10.34 17.47
C GLU A 160 1.35 10.94 16.96
N LEU A 161 1.99 11.77 17.78
CA LEU A 161 3.32 12.31 17.51
C LEU A 161 4.36 11.20 17.45
N SER A 162 4.31 10.24 18.37
CA SER A 162 5.21 9.09 18.37
C SER A 162 5.08 8.28 17.07
N LEU A 163 3.84 8.04 16.59
CA LEU A 163 3.60 7.38 15.31
C LEU A 163 4.09 8.19 14.12
N PHE A 164 3.85 9.51 14.12
CA PHE A 164 4.32 10.42 13.07
C PHE A 164 5.84 10.41 12.99
N LEU A 165 6.53 10.55 14.12
CA LEU A 165 7.98 10.54 14.19
C LEU A 165 8.54 9.17 13.80
N ALA A 166 8.00 8.08 14.32
CA ALA A 166 8.41 6.72 13.92
C ALA A 166 8.36 6.55 12.39
N PHE A 167 7.28 7.03 11.76
CA PHE A 167 7.14 6.99 10.31
C PHE A 167 8.24 7.77 9.56
N LEU A 168 8.69 8.92 10.07
CA LEU A 168 9.79 9.67 9.43
C LEU A 168 11.11 8.89 9.45
N TYR A 169 11.31 8.02 10.44
CA TYR A 169 12.50 7.20 10.56
C TYR A 169 12.40 5.93 9.70
N THR A 170 11.28 5.20 9.78
CA THR A 170 11.15 3.86 9.21
C THR A 170 10.40 3.83 7.88
N GLY A 171 9.55 4.83 7.60
CA GLY A 171 8.61 4.81 6.49
C GLY A 171 7.46 3.81 6.67
N THR A 172 7.30 3.24 7.86
CA THR A 172 6.29 2.21 8.16
C THR A 172 5.26 2.70 9.17
N LEU A 173 4.00 2.31 8.97
CA LEU A 173 2.88 2.64 9.86
C LEU A 173 2.44 1.42 10.68
N ASP A 174 3.34 0.48 10.96
CA ASP A 174 2.97 -0.83 11.52
C ASP A 174 2.40 -0.73 12.94
N ALA A 175 2.86 0.25 13.73
CA ALA A 175 2.30 0.54 15.05
C ALA A 175 0.83 1.04 15.02
N ALA A 176 0.35 1.55 13.88
CA ALA A 176 -1.06 1.92 13.68
C ALA A 176 -1.93 0.77 13.11
N ALA A 177 -1.31 -0.24 12.48
CA ALA A 177 -1.98 -1.35 11.78
C ALA A 177 -2.13 -2.64 12.60
N SER A 178 -1.35 -2.82 13.68
CA SER A 178 -1.39 -4.06 14.49
C SER A 178 -2.68 -4.26 15.31
N ALA A 179 -3.52 -3.25 15.46
CA ALA A 179 -4.81 -3.39 16.14
C ALA A 179 -5.90 -3.54 15.09
N THR A 180 -6.78 -4.52 15.28
CA THR A 180 -8.13 -4.57 14.68
C THR A 180 -8.67 -3.16 14.41
N ALA A 181 -9.28 -2.94 13.24
CA ALA A 181 -9.86 -1.66 12.84
C ALA A 181 -10.83 -1.16 13.92
N THR A 182 -10.28 -0.37 14.84
CA THR A 182 -10.96 0.18 16.01
C THR A 182 -11.07 1.68 15.77
N SER A 183 -12.08 2.30 16.36
CA SER A 183 -12.25 3.76 16.24
C SER A 183 -11.03 4.55 16.73
N ALA A 184 -10.20 3.97 17.60
CA ALA A 184 -8.94 4.57 18.03
C ALA A 184 -7.85 4.53 16.95
N SER A 185 -7.72 3.43 16.20
CA SER A 185 -6.79 3.35 15.06
C SER A 185 -7.20 4.29 13.93
N GLU A 186 -8.51 4.37 13.63
CA GLU A 186 -9.05 5.32 12.65
C GLU A 186 -8.73 6.78 12.99
N ARG A 187 -8.99 7.21 14.24
CA ARG A 187 -8.68 8.58 14.68
C ARG A 187 -7.19 8.92 14.54
N ARG A 188 -6.30 7.96 14.85
CA ARG A 188 -4.86 8.14 14.65
C ARG A 188 -4.51 8.30 13.17
N LEU A 189 -5.12 7.52 12.27
CA LEU A 189 -4.91 7.67 10.83
C LEU A 189 -5.38 9.04 10.32
N HIS A 190 -6.52 9.54 10.80
CA HIS A 190 -7.01 10.90 10.48
C HIS A 190 -6.03 11.97 10.94
N ALA A 191 -5.56 11.89 12.19
CA ALA A 191 -4.57 12.83 12.74
C ALA A 191 -3.26 12.80 11.94
N LEU A 192 -2.77 11.61 11.58
CA LEU A 192 -1.57 11.43 10.76
C LEU A 192 -1.76 11.95 9.34
N LEU A 193 -2.95 11.82 8.73
CA LEU A 193 -3.24 12.37 7.41
C LEU A 193 -3.18 13.90 7.42
N VAL A 194 -3.76 14.54 8.44
CA VAL A 194 -3.69 15.99 8.62
C VAL A 194 -2.24 16.44 8.86
N ALA A 195 -1.48 15.71 9.70
CA ALA A 195 -0.07 16.00 9.90
C ALA A 195 0.77 15.81 8.64
N ALA A 196 0.47 14.80 7.82
CA ALA A 196 1.17 14.57 6.56
C ALA A 196 1.01 15.74 5.59
N ASP A 197 -0.19 16.29 5.47
CA ASP A 197 -0.45 17.48 4.64
C ASP A 197 0.25 18.72 5.23
N LYS A 198 0.11 18.93 6.54
CA LYS A 198 0.68 20.11 7.23
C LYS A 198 2.21 20.15 7.21
N TYR A 199 2.88 19.01 7.35
CA TYR A 199 4.34 18.89 7.38
C TYR A 199 4.92 18.46 6.03
N ASP A 200 4.11 18.43 4.97
CA ASP A 200 4.53 18.02 3.63
C ASP A 200 5.30 16.69 3.63
N VAL A 201 4.60 15.62 4.02
CA VAL A 201 5.09 14.24 4.01
C VAL A 201 4.18 13.40 3.10
N PRO A 202 4.26 13.53 1.76
CA PRO A 202 3.29 12.94 0.84
C PRO A 202 3.20 11.41 0.91
N PHE A 203 4.30 10.75 1.27
CA PHE A 203 4.31 9.29 1.41
C PHE A 203 3.45 8.82 2.59
N LEU A 204 3.47 9.55 3.71
CA LEU A 204 2.58 9.30 4.84
C LEU A 204 1.12 9.52 4.45
N GLY A 205 0.83 10.63 3.76
CA GLY A 205 -0.52 10.97 3.32
C GLY A 205 -1.14 9.86 2.48
N ARG A 206 -0.42 9.38 1.45
CA ARG A 206 -0.88 8.25 0.61
C ARG A 206 -1.10 6.96 1.41
N ALA A 207 -0.23 6.66 2.37
CA ALA A 207 -0.37 5.47 3.20
C ALA A 207 -1.61 5.55 4.11
N CYS A 208 -1.87 6.72 4.71
CA CYS A 208 -3.08 6.97 5.49
C CYS A 208 -4.34 6.90 4.63
N GLU A 209 -4.36 7.55 3.46
CA GLU A 209 -5.49 7.52 2.53
C GLU A 209 -5.83 6.09 2.09
N ALA A 210 -4.83 5.29 1.72
CA ALA A 210 -5.04 3.90 1.31
C ALA A 210 -5.67 3.06 2.43
N ARG A 211 -5.19 3.22 3.67
CA ARG A 211 -5.72 2.50 4.84
C ARG A 211 -7.13 2.95 5.20
N LEU A 212 -7.40 4.26 5.19
CA LEU A 212 -8.72 4.81 5.45
C LEU A 212 -9.73 4.40 4.37
N ALA A 213 -9.33 4.41 3.09
CA ALA A 213 -10.16 3.96 1.99
C ALA A 213 -10.49 2.46 2.08
N ALA A 214 -9.53 1.63 2.49
CA ALA A 214 -9.73 0.19 2.67
C ALA A 214 -10.64 -0.14 3.87
N ALA A 215 -10.57 0.66 4.94
CA ALA A 215 -11.38 0.52 6.15
C ALA A 215 -12.66 1.35 6.15
N MET A 216 -13.08 1.89 4.99
CA MET A 216 -14.24 2.75 4.87
C MET A 216 -15.53 2.01 5.23
N ASP A 217 -16.30 2.59 6.16
CA ASP A 217 -17.55 2.03 6.69
C ASP A 217 -18.56 3.17 6.90
N PRO A 218 -19.88 2.93 6.81
CA PRO A 218 -20.89 3.98 7.06
C PRO A 218 -20.72 4.69 8.41
N ALA A 219 -20.26 4.01 9.46
CA ALA A 219 -20.03 4.59 10.78
C ALA A 219 -18.83 5.56 10.82
N ASN A 220 -17.87 5.45 9.90
CA ASN A 220 -16.70 6.33 9.83
C ASN A 220 -16.74 7.31 8.63
N ALA A 221 -17.62 7.08 7.66
CA ALA A 221 -17.66 7.83 6.40
C ALA A 221 -17.76 9.36 6.60
N LEU A 222 -18.56 9.84 7.56
CA LEU A 222 -18.70 11.27 7.83
C LEU A 222 -17.41 11.90 8.38
N ARG A 223 -16.73 11.22 9.30
CA ARG A 223 -15.46 11.69 9.87
C ARG A 223 -14.37 11.70 8.81
N THR A 224 -14.29 10.62 8.03
CA THR A 224 -13.33 10.52 6.93
C THR A 224 -13.60 11.59 5.87
N LEU A 225 -14.85 11.87 5.55
CA LEU A 225 -15.22 12.94 4.62
C LEU A 225 -14.80 14.32 5.12
N GLU A 226 -15.03 14.62 6.40
CA GLU A 226 -14.61 15.89 7.02
C GLU A 226 -13.09 16.07 6.98
N VAL A 227 -12.32 15.02 7.24
CA VAL A 227 -10.86 15.07 7.22
C VAL A 227 -10.33 15.19 5.79
N ALA A 228 -10.88 14.39 4.87
CA ALA A 228 -10.46 14.38 3.46
C ALA A 228 -10.72 15.73 2.75
N ASP A 229 -11.75 16.46 3.16
CA ASP A 229 -12.05 17.81 2.64
C ASP A 229 -11.02 18.87 3.06
N ARG A 230 -10.31 18.64 4.18
CA ARG A 230 -9.36 19.61 4.75
C ARG A 230 -7.94 19.45 4.24
N VAL A 231 -7.58 18.28 3.71
CA VAL A 231 -6.22 17.98 3.27
C VAL A 231 -6.10 18.12 1.75
N SER A 232 -4.97 18.64 1.29
CA SER A 232 -4.78 19.01 -0.13
C SER A 232 -4.78 17.79 -1.06
N SER A 233 -4.29 16.64 -0.59
CA SER A 233 -4.27 15.37 -1.36
C SER A 233 -5.55 14.55 -1.24
N GLY A 234 -6.52 14.96 -0.43
CA GLY A 234 -7.64 14.12 0.01
C GLY A 234 -8.74 13.85 -1.02
N GLY A 235 -8.59 14.27 -2.28
CA GLY A 235 -9.66 14.22 -3.28
C GLY A 235 -10.24 12.82 -3.51
N ALA A 236 -9.38 11.81 -3.70
CA ALA A 236 -9.83 10.43 -3.92
C ALA A 236 -10.50 9.83 -2.67
N LEU A 237 -9.98 10.15 -1.48
CA LEU A 237 -10.58 9.71 -0.21
C LEU A 237 -11.92 10.41 0.04
N LYS A 238 -12.03 11.69 -0.29
CA LYS A 238 -13.28 12.48 -0.21
C LYS A 238 -14.34 11.88 -1.12
N GLU A 239 -13.99 11.55 -2.37
CA GLU A 239 -14.89 10.90 -3.31
C GLU A 239 -15.36 9.53 -2.79
N ARG A 240 -14.43 8.70 -2.29
CA ARG A 240 -14.77 7.40 -1.71
C ARG A 240 -15.71 7.54 -0.51
N ALA A 241 -15.42 8.44 0.42
CA ALA A 241 -16.24 8.69 1.60
C ALA A 241 -17.63 9.21 1.21
N MET A 242 -17.70 10.17 0.28
CA MET A 242 -18.96 10.68 -0.26
C MET A 242 -19.78 9.56 -0.91
N GLY A 243 -19.14 8.69 -1.70
CA GLY A 243 -19.76 7.51 -2.29
C GLY A 243 -20.39 6.60 -1.24
N THR A 244 -19.67 6.30 -0.15
CA THR A 244 -20.18 5.48 0.96
C THR A 244 -21.35 6.14 1.68
N VAL A 245 -21.30 7.46 1.95
CA VAL A 245 -22.43 8.21 2.52
C VAL A 245 -23.67 8.09 1.62
N VAL A 246 -23.49 8.25 0.31
CA VAL A 246 -24.58 8.18 -0.67
C VAL A 246 -25.11 6.76 -0.85
N GLU A 247 -24.25 5.74 -0.76
CA GLU A 247 -24.63 4.32 -0.81
C GLU A 247 -25.50 3.94 0.39
N HIS A 248 -25.08 4.33 1.59
CA HIS A 248 -25.71 3.99 2.87
C HIS A 248 -26.49 5.17 3.48
N ALA A 249 -27.13 5.97 2.63
CA ALA A 249 -27.75 7.24 3.03
C ALA A 249 -28.77 7.11 4.17
N GLU A 250 -29.58 6.05 4.18
CA GLU A 250 -30.57 5.82 5.24
C GLU A 250 -29.92 5.57 6.61
N GLN A 251 -28.79 4.88 6.64
CA GLN A 251 -28.06 4.64 7.88
C GLN A 251 -27.35 5.92 8.34
N VAL A 252 -26.74 6.65 7.41
CA VAL A 252 -25.86 7.78 7.74
C VAL A 252 -26.65 9.06 8.01
N VAL A 253 -27.53 9.48 7.10
CA VAL A 253 -28.21 10.79 7.18
C VAL A 253 -29.19 10.89 8.36
N PHE A 254 -29.74 9.75 8.80
CA PHE A 254 -30.63 9.69 9.95
C PHE A 254 -29.92 9.39 11.27
N SER A 255 -28.59 9.31 11.29
CA SER A 255 -27.80 9.06 12.50
C SER A 255 -27.60 10.34 13.33
N GLU A 256 -27.35 10.21 14.63
CA GLU A 256 -27.03 11.35 15.50
C GLU A 256 -25.71 12.01 15.08
N GLU A 257 -24.74 11.22 14.62
CA GLU A 257 -23.45 11.71 14.13
C GLU A 257 -23.60 12.65 12.93
N TYR A 258 -24.63 12.44 12.08
CA TYR A 258 -24.91 13.34 10.97
C TYR A 258 -25.43 14.70 11.44
N HIS A 259 -26.19 14.75 12.53
CA HIS A 259 -26.62 16.03 13.11
C HIS A 259 -25.41 16.86 13.55
N ASP A 260 -24.52 16.25 14.33
CA ASP A 260 -23.27 16.89 14.79
C ASP A 260 -22.36 17.30 13.63
N PHE A 261 -22.26 16.45 12.61
CA PHE A 261 -21.53 16.75 11.38
C PHE A 261 -22.14 17.95 10.65
N ALA A 262 -23.46 18.01 10.53
CA ALA A 262 -24.15 19.05 9.76
C ALA A 262 -24.02 20.44 10.38
N VAL A 263 -24.02 20.52 11.71
CA VAL A 263 -23.80 21.78 12.44
C VAL A 263 -22.42 22.37 12.13
N ARG A 264 -21.40 21.52 11.97
CA ARG A 264 -20.00 21.95 11.73
C ARG A 264 -19.67 22.11 10.25
N ASN A 265 -20.36 21.39 9.36
CA ASN A 265 -19.95 21.21 7.97
C ASN A 265 -21.08 21.52 6.96
N ALA A 266 -21.62 22.75 7.01
CA ALA A 266 -22.73 23.16 6.13
C ALA A 266 -22.43 22.98 4.63
N GLY A 267 -21.19 23.25 4.20
CA GLY A 267 -20.75 23.06 2.81
C GLY A 267 -20.83 21.60 2.36
N LEU A 268 -20.29 20.69 3.17
CA LEU A 268 -20.35 19.26 2.89
C LEU A 268 -21.79 18.73 2.91
N CYS A 269 -22.68 19.24 3.75
CA CYS A 269 -24.10 18.89 3.71
C CYS A 269 -24.77 19.26 2.39
N VAL A 270 -24.41 20.41 1.80
CA VAL A 270 -24.89 20.80 0.48
C VAL A 270 -24.38 19.84 -0.60
N GLU A 271 -23.11 19.44 -0.54
CA GLU A 271 -22.53 18.43 -1.44
C GLU A 271 -23.22 17.08 -1.32
N ILE A 272 -23.42 16.58 -0.09
CA ILE A 272 -24.14 15.33 0.19
C ILE A 272 -25.56 15.39 -0.37
N THR A 273 -26.30 16.47 -0.10
CA THR A 273 -27.66 16.65 -0.61
C THR A 273 -27.70 16.61 -2.14
N ARG A 274 -26.77 17.30 -2.81
CA ARG A 274 -26.67 17.27 -4.28
C ARG A 274 -26.36 15.85 -4.79
N ALA A 275 -25.44 15.15 -4.15
CA ALA A 275 -25.04 13.80 -4.55
C ALA A 275 -26.20 12.78 -4.38
N LEU A 276 -26.97 12.89 -3.29
CA LEU A 276 -28.17 12.08 -3.06
C LEU A 276 -29.24 12.31 -4.12
N LEU A 277 -29.50 13.57 -4.48
CA LEU A 277 -30.45 13.92 -5.53
C LEU A 277 -29.99 13.42 -6.91
N ALA A 278 -28.70 13.51 -7.21
CA ALA A 278 -28.13 12.97 -8.44
C ALA A 278 -28.31 11.44 -8.53
N LYS A 279 -28.07 10.70 -7.44
CA LYS A 279 -28.34 9.26 -7.37
C LYS A 279 -29.81 8.93 -7.61
N ALA A 280 -30.73 9.65 -6.96
CA ALA A 280 -32.16 9.45 -7.11
C ALA A 280 -32.66 9.76 -8.54
N ALA A 281 -32.09 10.77 -9.19
CA ALA A 281 -32.40 11.11 -10.58
C ALA A 281 -31.84 10.05 -11.57
N GLY A 282 -30.68 9.48 -11.28
CA GLY A 282 -30.10 8.37 -12.04
C GLY A 282 -30.95 7.10 -11.95
N ALA A 283 -31.44 6.76 -10.75
CA ALA A 283 -32.30 5.59 -10.52
C ALA A 283 -33.66 5.67 -11.24
N LYS A 284 -34.15 6.87 -11.57
CA LYS A 284 -35.40 7.06 -12.35
C LYS A 284 -35.21 6.90 -13.86
N LYS A 285 -33.97 6.85 -14.35
CA LYS A 285 -33.63 6.73 -15.77
C LYS A 285 -33.21 5.30 -16.17
N ALA A 286 -32.97 4.43 -15.19
CA ALA A 286 -32.67 3.01 -15.38
C ALA A 286 -33.96 2.18 -15.21
#